data_AF-A0A1H1YPY9-F1
#
_entry.id   AF-A0A1H1YPY9-F1
#
_cell.length_a   1.000
_cell.length_b   1.000
_cell.length_c   1.000
_cell.angle_alpha   90.00
_cell.angle_beta   90.00
_cell.angle_gamma   90.00
#
_symmetry.space_group_name_H-M   'P 1'
#
loop_
_entity.id
_entity.type
_entity.pdbx_description
1 polymer ?
#
loop_
_entity_poly.entity_id
_entity_poly.type
_entity_poly.pdbx_seq_one_letter_code
_entity_poly.pdbx_strand_id
1 'polypeptide(L)' 'MNEYEASLVIKSGAELLASASSDPRSEEGYVAVKANISEALECIAEALGNFEANSGAPSRSTGWVQDLRRVADDLASR' A
#
# COMPACT_ATOMS: atom_id res chain seq x y z
N MET A 1 -1.53 16.85 7.32
CA MET A 1 -2.17 15.68 6.72
C MET A 1 -3.14 15.10 7.73
N ASN A 2 -4.43 15.09 7.41
CA ASN A 2 -5.46 14.46 8.25
C ASN A 2 -5.91 13.10 7.66
N GLU A 3 -6.67 12.33 8.43
CA GLU A 3 -7.12 10.97 8.07
C GLU A 3 -7.89 10.92 6.74
N TYR A 4 -8.63 11.98 6.45
CA TYR A 4 -9.40 12.14 5.21
C TYR A 4 -8.48 12.35 3.99
N GLU A 5 -7.47 13.19 4.14
CA GLU A 5 -6.44 13.41 3.11
C GLU A 5 -5.64 12.13 2.84
N ALA A 6 -5.27 11.38 3.88
CA ALA A 6 -4.60 10.09 3.74
C ALA A 6 -5.49 9.05 3.01
N SER A 7 -6.78 9.00 3.36
CA SER A 7 -7.74 8.10 2.70
C SER A 7 -7.93 8.44 1.22
N LEU A 8 -7.95 9.73 0.85
CA LEU A 8 -8.03 10.18 -0.54
C LEU A 8 -6.82 9.75 -1.36
N VAL A 9 -5.62 9.91 -0.82
CA VAL A 9 -4.37 9.49 -1.47
C VAL A 9 -4.35 7.99 -1.70
N ILE A 10 -4.73 7.20 -0.69
CA ILE A 10 -4.79 5.73 -0.80
C ILE A 10 -5.83 5.30 -1.83
N LYS A 11 -7.02 5.92 -1.83
CA LYS A 11 -8.09 5.62 -2.79
C LYS A 11 -7.66 5.92 -4.23
N SER A 12 -7.09 7.10 -4.49
CA SER A 12 -6.60 7.43 -5.83
C SER A 12 -5.45 6.52 -6.27
N GLY A 13 -4.56 6.14 -5.34
CA GLY A 13 -3.51 5.15 -5.61
C GLY A 13 -4.10 3.80 -6.04
N ALA A 14 -5.11 3.30 -5.32
CA ALA A 14 -5.80 2.05 -5.64
C ALA A 14 -6.55 2.10 -6.98
N GLU A 15 -7.18 3.22 -7.32
CA GLU A 15 -7.88 3.41 -8.60
C GLU A 15 -6.91 3.42 -9.79
N LEU A 16 -5.75 4.06 -9.65
CA LEU A 16 -4.69 4.05 -10.67
C LEU A 16 -4.11 2.66 -10.88
N LEU A 17 -3.90 1.93 -9.78
CA LEU A 17 -3.50 0.53 -9.76
C LEU A 17 -4.49 -0.38 -10.48
N ALA A 18 -5.78 -0.23 -10.18
CA ALA A 18 -6.84 -0.99 -10.82
C ALA A 18 -6.92 -0.70 -12.32
N SER A 19 -6.80 0.57 -12.71
CA SER A 19 -6.75 0.95 -14.13
C SER A 19 -5.55 0.33 -14.85
N ALA A 20 -4.36 0.39 -14.25
CA ALA A 20 -3.15 -0.22 -14.80
C ALA A 20 -3.25 -1.75 -14.89
N SER A 21 -3.95 -2.39 -13.95
CA SER A 21 -4.21 -3.84 -13.95
C SER A 21 -5.08 -4.37 -15.07
N SER A 22 -5.89 -3.48 -15.65
CA SER A 22 -6.85 -3.84 -16.68
C SER A 22 -6.29 -3.76 -18.10
N ASP A 23 -5.03 -3.35 -18.28
CA ASP A 23 -4.38 -3.26 -19.60
C ASP A 23 -3.78 -4.64 -20.02
N PRO A 24 -4.33 -5.28 -21.06
CA PRO A 24 -3.90 -6.62 -21.50
C PRO A 24 -2.56 -6.63 -22.28
N ARG A 25 -1.87 -5.49 -22.43
CA ARG A 25 -0.69 -5.37 -23.31
C ARG A 25 0.68 -5.59 -22.66
N SER A 26 0.78 -5.97 -21.38
CA SER A 26 2.09 -6.04 -20.72
C SER A 26 2.24 -7.20 -19.72
N GLU A 27 2.39 -8.45 -20.16
CA GLU A 27 2.75 -9.51 -19.21
C GLU A 27 4.08 -9.20 -18.47
N GLU A 28 5.05 -8.54 -19.12
CA GLU A 28 6.34 -8.17 -18.49
C GLU A 28 6.29 -6.85 -17.71
N GLY A 29 5.64 -5.81 -18.26
CA GLY A 29 5.50 -4.51 -17.58
C GLY A 29 4.67 -4.61 -16.30
N TYR A 30 3.70 -5.53 -16.28
CA TYR A 30 2.83 -5.72 -15.15
C TYR A 30 3.53 -6.37 -13.95
N VAL A 31 4.53 -7.24 -14.17
CA VAL A 31 5.38 -7.79 -13.09
C VAL A 31 6.19 -6.69 -12.41
N ALA A 32 6.82 -5.81 -13.19
CA ALA A 32 7.60 -4.70 -12.63
C ALA A 32 6.72 -3.70 -11.85
N VAL A 33 5.51 -3.44 -12.34
CA VAL A 33 4.53 -2.59 -11.66
C VAL A 33 4.10 -3.23 -10.33
N LYS A 34 3.72 -4.52 -10.32
CA LYS A 34 3.37 -5.22 -9.08
C LYS A 34 4.50 -5.21 -8.06
N ALA A 35 5.74 -5.43 -8.50
CA ALA A 35 6.92 -5.40 -7.64
C ALA A 35 7.10 -4.00 -7.00
N ASN A 36 7.01 -2.93 -7.80
CA ASN A 36 7.13 -1.56 -7.31
C ASN A 36 6.03 -1.20 -6.30
N ILE A 37 4.80 -1.66 -6.52
CA ILE A 37 3.70 -1.41 -5.57
C ILE A 37 3.87 -2.23 -4.30
N SER A 38 4.29 -3.49 -4.40
CA SER A 38 4.59 -4.33 -3.23
C SER A 38 5.66 -3.68 -2.35
N GLU A 39 6.75 -3.19 -2.96
CA GLU A 39 7.82 -2.47 -2.26
C GLU A 39 7.31 -1.16 -1.61
N ALA A 40 6.50 -0.39 -2.33
CA ALA A 40 5.93 0.85 -1.79
C ALA A 40 5.02 0.59 -0.59
N LEU A 41 4.21 -0.49 -0.62
CA LEU A 41 3.33 -0.87 0.49
C LEU A 41 4.12 -1.31 1.72
N GLU A 42 5.24 -2.03 1.55
CA GLU A 42 6.17 -2.36 2.64
C GLU A 42 6.80 -1.11 3.25
N CYS A 43 7.28 -0.17 2.43
CA CYS A 43 7.83 1.09 2.94
C CYS A 43 6.79 1.90 3.75
N ILE A 44 5.53 1.92 3.32
CA ILE A 44 4.45 2.59 4.06
C ILE A 44 4.15 1.85 5.37
N ALA A 45 4.11 0.51 5.34
CA ALA A 45 3.89 -0.30 6.55
C ALA A 45 5.00 -0.07 7.58
N GLU A 46 6.26 0.02 7.14
CA GLU A 46 7.41 0.33 7.99
C GLU A 46 7.32 1.75 8.57
N ALA A 47 7.05 2.75 7.74
CA ALA A 47 6.91 4.13 8.19
C ALA A 47 5.75 4.28 9.20
N LEU A 48 4.63 3.60 8.97
CA LEU A 48 3.49 3.59 9.88
C LEU A 48 3.83 2.89 11.19
N GLY A 49 4.48 1.72 11.15
CA GLY A 49 4.91 1.01 12.35
C GLY A 49 5.88 1.85 13.20
N ASN A 50 6.83 2.54 12.55
CA ASN A 50 7.74 3.46 13.22
C ASN A 50 7.01 4.67 13.83
N PHE A 51 6.02 5.22 13.13
CA PHE A 51 5.21 6.31 13.66
C PHE A 51 4.40 5.86 14.89
N GLU A 52 3.70 4.72 14.81
CA GLU A 52 2.90 4.18 15.89
C GLU A 52 3.76 3.90 17.14
N ALA A 53 4.93 3.29 16.96
CA ALA A 53 5.87 2.99 18.05
C ALA A 53 6.39 4.25 18.77
N ASN A 54 6.51 5.37 18.06
CA ASN A 54 7.01 6.65 18.61
C ASN A 54 5.89 7.60 19.07
N SER A 55 4.62 7.32 18.76
CA SER A 55 3.52 8.28 18.97
C SER A 55 3.12 8.46 20.43
N GLY A 56 3.46 7.54 21.35
CA GLY A 56 3.16 7.58 22.79
C GLY A 56 1.66 7.57 23.15
N ALA A 57 0.79 7.85 22.18
CA ALA A 57 -0.66 7.82 22.27
C ALA A 57 -1.17 6.41 21.94
N PRO A 58 -2.30 5.98 22.53
CA PRO A 58 -2.94 4.73 22.14
C PRO A 58 -3.27 4.76 20.65
N SER A 59 -2.73 3.82 19.88
CA SER A 59 -3.03 3.74 18.45
C SER A 59 -4.52 3.47 18.25
N ARG A 60 -5.15 4.32 17.43
CA ARG A 60 -6.55 4.16 16.99
C ARG A 60 -6.67 3.39 15.68
N SER A 61 -5.57 3.32 14.94
CA SER A 61 -5.38 2.49 13.75
C SER A 61 -4.82 1.15 14.22
N THR A 62 -5.66 0.13 14.34
CA THR A 62 -5.17 -1.23 14.61
C THR A 62 -5.31 -2.05 13.34
N GLY A 63 -4.24 -2.74 12.94
CA GLY A 63 -4.24 -3.67 11.80
C GLY A 63 -3.73 -3.11 10.47
N TRP A 64 -3.61 -1.79 10.29
CA TRP A 64 -3.18 -1.18 9.01
C TRP A 64 -1.80 -1.66 8.55
N VAL A 65 -0.81 -1.74 9.44
CA VAL A 65 0.51 -2.30 9.12
C VAL A 65 0.40 -3.74 8.60
N GLN A 66 -0.50 -4.53 9.18
CA GLN A 66 -0.69 -5.94 8.85
C GLN A 66 -1.44 -6.11 7.53
N ASP A 67 -2.40 -5.23 7.25
CA ASP A 67 -3.16 -5.23 6.00
C ASP A 67 -2.30 -4.74 4.82
N LEU A 68 -1.48 -3.70 5.01
CA LEU A 68 -0.54 -3.23 3.99
C LEU A 68 0.46 -4.32 3.58
N ARG A 69 1.03 -5.03 4.56
CA ARG A 69 1.93 -6.17 4.31
C ARG A 69 1.23 -7.32 3.59
N ARG A 70 0.01 -7.68 4.02
CA ARG A 70 -0.77 -8.74 3.36
C ARG A 70 -1.02 -8.41 1.88
N VAL A 71 -1.38 -7.16 1.58
CA VAL A 71 -1.61 -6.73 0.19
C VAL A 71 -0.30 -6.73 -0.62
N ALA A 72 0.82 -6.34 -0.01
CA ALA A 72 2.14 -6.42 -0.64
C ALA A 72 2.52 -7.87 -1.00
N ASP A 73 2.29 -8.82 -0.10
CA ASP A 73 2.52 -10.25 -0.30
C ASP A 73 1.60 -10.84 -1.38
N ASP A 74 0.31 -10.48 -1.38
CA ASP A 74 -0.67 -10.92 -2.38
C ASP A 74 -0.32 -10.41 -3.79
N LEU A 75 0.27 -9.22 -3.89
CA LEU A 75 0.77 -8.64 -5.14
C LEU A 75 2.06 -9.29 -5.64
N ALA A 76 2.94 -9.72 -4.74
CA ALA A 76 4.21 -10.37 -5.09
C ALA A 76 4.03 -11.85 -5.47
N SER A 77 2.99 -12.51 -4.96
CA SER A 77 2.72 -13.94 -5.17
C SER A 77 1.90 -14.27 -6.42
N ARG A 78 1.37 -13.26 -7.13
CA ARG A 78 0.47 -13.38 -8.30
C ARG A 78 1.03 -12.70 -9.53
#